data_AF-A0A7W1EA24-F1
#
_entry.id   AF-A0A7W1EA24-F1
#
_cell.length_a   1.000
_cell.length_b   1.000
_cell.length_c   1.000
_cell.angle_alpha   90.00
_cell.angle_beta   90.00
_cell.angle_gamma   90.00
#
_symmetry.space_group_name_H-M   'P 1'
#
loop_
_entity.id
_entity.type
_entity.pdbx_description
1 polymer ?
#
loop_
_entity_poly.entity_id
_entity_poly.type
_entity_poly.pdbx_seq_one_letter_code
_entity_poly.pdbx_strand_id
1 'polypeptide(L)'
;MVDMFRVVSAFAVMLLTLAGCRGEARSRDAGPAPLARMLDSLRGPVERAVGLRFTAPVRSAMRSREQVRAYLVRKLDEELPPKRVEGLETAYRLLGLLPDTLELHDLLLELYSEQVAGYYDPDSATLFGVKGADPTQLRLVLAHELVHALQGQHLPLDSILHATSNNDRLSAAQAILEGQATLASIEVLAPEQGVTRSPEFWQLYRDQIRTQQRAMPVFARAPLIVRRALIFPYLEGAEFMRWWREQRPDSVPFGPRMPLSTEQILHPERYQRGDEPLAVTLPPDPAALHEDVLGESEIRVLLANLAGRSEVNGNLALGWGGDRYRVY
;
A
#
# COMPACT_ATOMS: atom_id res chain seq x y z
N MET A 1 -5.63 5.07 12.35
CA MET A 1 -4.64 5.00 11.24
C MET A 1 -5.12 5.49 9.86
N VAL A 2 -6.44 5.75 9.65
CA VAL A 2 -7.19 6.35 8.49
C VAL A 2 -6.44 6.93 7.25
N ASP A 3 -5.23 7.47 7.37
CA ASP A 3 -4.66 8.49 6.47
C ASP A 3 -3.12 8.50 6.39
N MET A 4 -2.40 7.81 7.30
CA MET A 4 -0.92 7.63 7.19
C MET A 4 -0.49 7.00 5.84
N PHE A 5 -1.47 6.43 5.14
CA PHE A 5 -1.38 5.59 3.97
C PHE A 5 -1.98 6.19 2.68
N ARG A 6 -2.57 7.39 2.69
CA ARG A 6 -2.78 8.14 1.42
C ARG A 6 -1.45 8.53 0.77
N VAL A 7 -0.39 8.62 1.58
CA VAL A 7 0.98 8.73 1.10
C VAL A 7 1.52 7.37 0.59
N VAL A 8 0.98 6.24 1.05
CA VAL A 8 1.37 4.90 0.54
C VAL A 8 0.83 4.65 -0.85
N SER A 9 -0.46 4.91 -1.09
CA SER A 9 -1.08 4.79 -2.42
C SER A 9 -0.49 5.71 -3.49
N ALA A 10 0.35 6.66 -3.08
CA ALA A 10 1.05 7.55 -3.97
C ALA A 10 2.55 7.23 -4.05
N PHE A 11 3.21 6.68 -3.02
CA PHE A 11 4.68 6.70 -2.97
C PHE A 11 5.39 5.38 -2.67
N ALA A 12 4.70 4.26 -2.45
CA ALA A 12 5.35 2.99 -2.11
C ALA A 12 5.43 1.98 -3.26
N VAL A 13 5.49 2.45 -4.51
CA VAL A 13 5.77 1.59 -5.67
C VAL A 13 7.24 1.65 -6.04
N MET A 14 8.08 0.82 -5.42
CA MET A 14 9.32 0.42 -6.08
C MET A 14 9.73 -0.97 -5.62
N LEU A 15 9.21 -1.99 -6.30
CA LEU A 15 9.33 -3.37 -5.82
C LEU A 15 9.40 -4.42 -6.95
N LEU A 16 9.56 -4.01 -8.21
CA LEU A 16 9.45 -4.90 -9.39
C LEU A 16 10.59 -4.83 -10.42
N THR A 17 11.78 -4.35 -10.05
CA THR A 17 12.92 -4.34 -11.00
C THR A 17 13.59 -5.72 -11.10
N LEU A 18 13.30 -6.47 -12.16
CA LEU A 18 14.17 -7.57 -12.62
C LEU A 18 15.45 -6.94 -13.18
N ALA A 19 16.47 -6.78 -12.34
CA ALA A 19 17.77 -6.26 -12.77
C ALA A 19 18.55 -7.35 -13.51
N GLY A 20 18.43 -7.37 -14.84
CA GLY A 20 19.48 -7.89 -15.71
C GLY A 20 20.56 -6.82 -15.87
N CYS A 21 21.77 -7.06 -15.39
CA CYS A 21 22.91 -6.14 -15.51
C CYS A 21 23.20 -5.77 -16.98
N ARG A 22 22.80 -4.59 -17.46
CA ARG A 22 23.36 -3.95 -18.66
C ARG A 22 23.31 -2.42 -18.59
N GLY A 23 24.50 -1.82 -18.44
CA GLY A 23 24.94 -0.54 -19.03
C GLY A 23 24.14 0.73 -18.75
N GLU A 24 24.75 1.69 -18.06
CA GLU A 24 24.28 3.07 -17.90
C GLU A 24 23.92 3.73 -19.24
N ALA A 25 22.65 4.05 -19.44
CA ALA A 25 22.21 4.98 -20.47
C ALA A 25 22.01 6.36 -19.84
N ARG A 26 22.74 7.37 -20.35
CA ARG A 26 22.60 8.78 -19.98
C ARG A 26 21.13 9.22 -20.07
N SER A 27 20.59 9.72 -18.96
CA SER A 27 19.25 10.31 -18.87
C SER A 27 19.17 11.56 -19.76
N ARG A 28 18.33 11.51 -20.80
CA ARG A 28 17.86 12.71 -21.48
C ARG A 28 16.64 13.21 -20.73
N ASP A 29 16.60 14.50 -20.40
CA ASP A 29 15.45 15.17 -19.80
C ASP A 29 14.16 14.79 -20.57
N ALA A 30 13.33 13.97 -19.92
CA ALA A 30 12.03 13.59 -20.45
C ALA A 30 11.08 14.76 -20.24
N GLY A 31 10.80 15.51 -21.31
CA GLY A 31 9.72 16.51 -21.33
C GLY A 31 8.33 15.89 -21.11
N PRO A 32 7.24 16.69 -21.15
CA PRO A 32 5.87 16.20 -20.92
C PRO A 32 5.38 15.18 -21.96
N ALA A 33 5.84 15.28 -23.20
CA ALA A 33 5.40 14.41 -24.31
C ALA A 33 5.82 12.93 -24.15
N PRO A 34 7.03 12.61 -23.66
CA PRO A 34 7.39 11.26 -23.23
C PRO A 34 6.46 10.61 -22.20
N LEU A 35 5.99 11.36 -21.19
CA LEU A 35 5.11 10.83 -20.14
C LEU A 35 3.74 10.42 -20.70
N ALA A 36 3.12 11.32 -21.47
CA ALA A 36 1.80 11.08 -22.06
C ALA A 36 1.81 9.82 -22.97
N ARG A 37 2.82 9.68 -23.83
CA ARG A 37 2.96 8.49 -24.68
C ARG A 37 3.12 7.19 -23.89
N MET A 38 3.84 7.25 -22.77
CA MET A 38 4.02 6.08 -21.92
C MET A 38 2.69 5.68 -21.27
N LEU A 39 1.92 6.63 -20.76
CA LEU A 39 0.58 6.39 -20.22
C LEU A 39 -0.39 5.83 -21.27
N ASP A 40 -0.39 6.40 -22.46
CA ASP A 40 -1.22 5.90 -23.58
C ASP A 40 -0.87 4.44 -23.91
N SER A 41 0.41 4.07 -23.85
CA SER A 41 0.85 2.69 -24.07
C SER A 41 0.42 1.70 -22.97
N LEU A 42 0.21 2.19 -21.74
CA LEU A 42 -0.13 1.39 -20.57
C LEU A 42 -1.64 1.26 -20.36
N ARG A 43 -2.43 2.21 -20.86
CA ARG A 43 -3.89 2.26 -20.67
C ARG A 43 -4.59 0.96 -21.08
N GLY A 44 -4.43 0.52 -22.32
CA GLY A 44 -5.08 -0.70 -22.81
C GLY A 44 -4.67 -1.97 -22.04
N PRO A 45 -3.37 -2.20 -21.78
CA PRO A 45 -2.92 -3.26 -20.87
C PRO A 45 -3.52 -3.20 -19.46
N VAL A 46 -3.57 -2.02 -18.84
CA VAL A 46 -4.14 -1.83 -17.49
C VAL A 46 -5.64 -2.17 -17.48
N GLU A 47 -6.40 -1.70 -18.46
CA GLU A 47 -7.83 -2.03 -18.57
C GLU A 47 -8.07 -3.55 -18.67
N ARG A 48 -7.24 -4.25 -19.44
CA ARG A 48 -7.31 -5.72 -19.57
C ARG A 48 -6.91 -6.44 -18.28
N ALA A 49 -5.85 -5.99 -17.60
CA ALA A 49 -5.37 -6.62 -16.38
C ALA A 49 -6.33 -6.43 -15.20
N VAL A 50 -7.00 -5.28 -15.12
CA VAL A 50 -7.98 -4.96 -14.07
C VAL A 50 -9.38 -5.49 -14.40
N GLY A 51 -9.73 -5.59 -15.67
CA GLY A 51 -11.09 -5.95 -16.11
C GLY A 51 -12.09 -4.77 -16.08
N LEU A 52 -11.59 -3.53 -16.03
CA LEU A 52 -12.38 -2.30 -16.02
C LEU A 52 -11.91 -1.36 -17.13
N ARG A 53 -12.74 -0.38 -17.51
CA ARG A 53 -12.40 0.63 -18.53
C ARG A 53 -12.29 2.02 -17.93
N PHE A 54 -11.40 2.85 -18.47
CA PHE A 54 -11.39 4.26 -18.15
C PHE A 54 -12.65 4.93 -18.70
N THR A 55 -13.31 5.71 -17.87
CA THR A 55 -14.48 6.53 -18.22
C THR A 55 -14.07 7.95 -18.61
N ALA A 56 -12.87 8.40 -18.22
CA ALA A 56 -12.34 9.72 -18.54
C ALA A 56 -10.82 9.71 -18.83
N PRO A 57 -10.28 10.71 -19.56
CA PRO A 57 -8.84 10.94 -19.69
C PRO A 57 -8.14 11.07 -18.34
N VAL A 58 -6.97 10.44 -18.19
CA VAL A 58 -6.12 10.59 -16.99
C VAL A 58 -5.18 11.77 -17.22
N ARG A 59 -5.21 12.75 -16.33
CA ARG A 59 -4.28 13.90 -16.38
C ARG A 59 -2.89 13.45 -15.96
N SER A 60 -1.85 14.05 -16.54
CA SER A 60 -0.48 13.74 -16.19
C SER A 60 0.44 14.97 -16.21
N ALA A 61 1.40 15.03 -15.28
CA ALA A 61 2.43 16.06 -15.27
C ALA A 61 3.76 15.55 -14.70
N MET A 62 4.84 16.31 -14.90
CA MET A 62 6.15 16.01 -14.29
C MET A 62 6.40 16.94 -13.09
N ARG A 63 6.94 16.41 -12.00
CA ARG A 63 7.32 17.16 -10.78
C ARG A 63 8.81 17.05 -10.51
N SER A 64 9.42 18.10 -9.98
CA SER A 64 10.77 18.01 -9.40
C SER A 64 10.73 17.32 -8.04
N ARG A 65 11.89 16.86 -7.54
CA ARG A 65 11.99 16.24 -6.21
C ARG A 65 11.56 17.19 -5.09
N GLU A 66 11.82 18.48 -5.24
CA GLU A 66 11.42 19.51 -4.27
C GLU A 66 9.91 19.67 -4.24
N GLN A 67 9.25 19.63 -5.41
CA GLN A 67 7.79 19.67 -5.49
C GLN A 67 7.15 18.41 -4.91
N VAL A 68 7.78 17.25 -5.11
CA VAL A 68 7.34 16.00 -4.48
C VAL A 68 7.46 16.09 -2.96
N ARG A 69 8.61 16.54 -2.44
CA ARG A 69 8.80 16.71 -0.99
C ARG A 69 7.77 17.68 -0.39
N ALA A 70 7.54 18.83 -1.03
CA ALA A 70 6.55 19.79 -0.55
C ALA A 70 5.13 19.21 -0.55
N TYR A 71 4.80 18.40 -1.56
CA TYR A 71 3.54 17.67 -1.61
C TYR A 71 3.44 16.63 -0.48
N LEU A 72 4.50 15.85 -0.25
CA LEU A 72 4.57 14.85 0.82
C LEU A 72 4.39 15.46 2.20
N VAL A 73 5.08 16.57 2.51
CA VAL A 73 4.92 17.28 3.79
C VAL A 73 3.48 17.69 3.99
N ARG A 74 2.90 18.41 3.02
CA ARG A 74 1.50 18.85 3.11
C ARG A 74 0.55 17.68 3.30
N LYS A 75 0.74 16.59 2.56
CA LYS A 75 -0.09 15.41 2.67
C LYS A 75 0.06 14.74 4.04
N LEU A 76 1.27 14.58 4.54
CA LEU A 76 1.48 14.03 5.89
C LEU A 76 0.81 14.90 6.96
N ASP A 77 0.90 16.23 6.86
CA ASP A 77 0.25 17.15 7.81
C ASP A 77 -1.29 17.05 7.78
N GLU A 78 -1.89 16.95 6.59
CA GLU A 78 -3.33 16.76 6.40
C GLU A 78 -3.82 15.44 7.02
N GLU A 79 -3.01 14.40 6.90
CA GLU A 79 -3.37 13.01 7.14
C GLU A 79 -3.00 12.54 8.57
N LEU A 80 -1.98 13.16 9.15
CA LEU A 80 -1.47 12.93 10.50
C LEU A 80 -1.48 14.23 11.31
N PRO A 81 -2.68 14.78 11.61
CA PRO A 81 -2.77 15.95 12.49
C PRO A 81 -2.16 15.65 13.87
N PRO A 82 -1.65 16.68 14.60
CA PRO A 82 -0.84 16.47 15.82
C PRO A 82 -1.45 15.54 16.87
N LYS A 83 -2.74 15.71 17.21
CA LYS A 83 -3.44 14.87 18.20
C LYS A 83 -3.43 13.38 17.81
N ARG A 84 -3.44 13.11 16.52
CA ARG A 84 -3.45 11.74 15.99
C ARG A 84 -2.07 11.10 16.03
N VAL A 85 -1.03 11.88 15.69
CA VAL A 85 0.37 11.44 15.86
C VAL A 85 0.62 11.11 17.32
N GLU A 86 0.24 12.01 18.23
CA GLU A 86 0.38 11.80 19.68
C GLU A 86 -0.28 10.49 20.13
N GLY A 87 -1.52 10.25 19.74
CA GLY A 87 -2.25 9.03 20.10
C GLY A 87 -1.63 7.74 19.55
N LEU A 88 -1.20 7.76 18.29
CA LEU A 88 -0.60 6.62 17.61
C LEU A 88 0.80 6.29 18.18
N GLU A 89 1.63 7.31 18.35
CA GLU A 89 2.97 7.16 18.94
C GLU A 89 2.86 6.66 20.38
N THR A 90 1.94 7.21 21.17
CA THR A 90 1.70 6.77 22.56
C THR A 90 1.32 5.30 22.59
N ALA A 91 0.36 4.88 21.76
CA ALA A 91 -0.06 3.48 21.68
C ALA A 91 1.09 2.55 21.28
N TYR A 92 1.84 2.90 20.25
CA TYR A 92 2.90 2.02 19.76
C TYR A 92 4.16 2.04 20.62
N ARG A 93 4.47 3.13 21.32
CA ARG A 93 5.53 3.14 22.34
C ARG A 93 5.12 2.26 23.52
N LEU A 94 3.88 2.37 24.01
CA LEU A 94 3.37 1.51 25.10
C LEU A 94 3.35 0.02 24.75
N LEU A 95 3.06 -0.32 23.49
CA LEU A 95 3.12 -1.69 22.98
C LEU A 95 4.54 -2.17 22.64
N GLY A 96 5.56 -1.30 22.80
CA GLY A 96 6.95 -1.59 22.46
C GLY A 96 7.23 -1.71 20.97
N LEU A 97 6.33 -1.23 20.11
CA LEU A 97 6.40 -1.28 18.65
C LEU A 97 7.18 -0.11 18.04
N LEU A 98 7.27 1.02 18.75
CA LEU A 98 8.11 2.17 18.39
C LEU A 98 9.09 2.49 19.52
N PRO A 99 10.35 2.87 19.20
CA PRO A 99 11.26 3.48 20.16
C PRO A 99 10.71 4.80 20.71
N ASP A 100 11.01 5.10 21.99
CA ASP A 100 10.57 6.34 22.65
C ASP A 100 11.11 7.61 21.97
N THR A 101 12.28 7.52 21.32
CA THR A 101 12.95 8.66 20.67
C THR A 101 12.61 8.82 19.19
N LEU A 102 11.75 7.97 18.64
CA LEU A 102 11.41 8.01 17.22
C LEU A 102 10.26 8.97 16.99
N GLU A 103 10.47 9.93 16.09
CA GLU A 103 9.43 10.84 15.58
C GLU A 103 8.81 10.21 14.32
N LEU A 104 7.55 9.80 14.41
CA LEU A 104 6.90 9.02 13.35
C LEU A 104 6.73 9.82 12.06
N HIS A 105 6.35 11.09 12.18
CA HIS A 105 6.15 11.97 11.02
C HIS A 105 7.42 12.08 10.17
N ASP A 106 8.57 12.34 10.82
CA ASP A 106 9.85 12.53 10.13
C ASP A 106 10.33 11.23 9.47
N LEU A 107 10.18 10.10 10.16
CA LEU A 107 10.47 8.78 9.58
C LEU A 107 9.64 8.54 8.32
N LEU A 108 8.34 8.82 8.35
CA LEU A 108 7.46 8.62 7.19
C LEU A 108 7.83 9.55 6.04
N LEU A 109 8.14 10.81 6.31
CA LEU A 109 8.59 11.75 5.29
C LEU A 109 9.88 11.26 4.61
N GLU A 110 10.83 10.74 5.39
CA GLU A 110 12.05 10.12 4.85
C GLU A 110 11.73 8.88 3.99
N LEU A 111 10.88 7.97 4.50
CA LEU A 111 10.49 6.74 3.79
C LEU A 111 9.84 7.05 2.44
N TYR A 112 8.85 7.95 2.42
CA TYR A 112 8.15 8.31 1.19
C TYR A 112 8.99 9.14 0.22
N SER A 113 10.06 9.77 0.71
CA SER A 113 11.01 10.49 -0.14
C SER A 113 12.15 9.60 -0.66
N GLU A 114 12.36 8.41 -0.09
CA GLU A 114 13.56 7.59 -0.33
C GLU A 114 13.69 7.15 -1.79
N GLN A 115 12.58 6.67 -2.40
CA GLN A 115 12.59 6.11 -3.76
C GLN A 115 11.35 6.45 -4.61
N VAL A 116 10.89 7.69 -4.55
CA VAL A 116 9.77 8.12 -5.41
C VAL A 116 10.18 8.32 -6.88
N ALA A 117 9.53 7.58 -7.77
CA ALA A 117 9.63 7.78 -9.22
C ALA A 117 8.35 8.37 -9.85
N GLY A 118 7.20 8.22 -9.20
CA GLY A 118 5.91 8.77 -9.63
C GLY A 118 4.83 8.50 -8.59
N TYR A 119 3.66 9.12 -8.77
CA TYR A 119 2.51 8.99 -7.87
C TYR A 119 1.20 9.44 -8.52
N TYR A 120 0.07 8.90 -8.10
CA TYR A 120 -1.27 9.43 -8.38
C TYR A 120 -1.76 10.30 -7.23
N ASP A 121 -2.23 11.50 -7.55
CA ASP A 121 -2.91 12.38 -6.60
C ASP A 121 -4.43 12.28 -6.81
N PRO A 122 -5.18 11.70 -5.84
CA PRO A 122 -6.63 11.56 -5.96
C PRO A 122 -7.35 12.92 -5.94
N ASP A 123 -6.87 13.90 -5.17
CA ASP A 123 -7.54 15.21 -5.04
C ASP A 123 -7.56 15.96 -6.36
N SER A 124 -6.41 15.93 -7.06
CA SER A 124 -6.26 16.55 -8.37
C SER A 124 -6.50 15.57 -9.51
N ALA A 125 -6.91 14.32 -9.25
CA ALA A 125 -7.04 13.24 -10.22
C ALA A 125 -5.95 13.27 -11.32
N THR A 126 -4.69 13.44 -10.89
CA THR A 126 -3.55 13.67 -11.77
C THR A 126 -2.43 12.73 -11.39
N LEU A 127 -1.86 12.09 -12.40
CA LEU A 127 -0.67 11.29 -12.26
C LEU A 127 0.56 12.18 -12.40
N PHE A 128 1.53 12.03 -11.50
CA PHE A 128 2.79 12.76 -11.53
C PHE A 128 3.97 11.81 -11.73
N GLY A 129 4.81 12.10 -12.73
CA GLY A 129 6.14 11.49 -12.85
C GLY A 129 7.21 12.38 -12.22
N VAL A 130 8.26 11.79 -11.65
CA VAL A 130 9.38 12.55 -11.08
C VAL A 130 10.46 12.81 -12.15
N LYS A 131 10.89 14.07 -12.27
CA LYS A 131 11.95 14.46 -13.20
C LYS A 131 13.26 13.74 -12.85
N GLY A 132 13.92 13.19 -13.87
CA GLY A 132 15.17 12.45 -13.72
C GLY A 132 15.02 11.02 -13.17
N ALA A 133 13.79 10.51 -13.00
CA ALA A 133 13.57 9.11 -12.71
C ALA A 133 14.09 8.22 -13.87
N ASP A 134 14.60 7.04 -13.53
CA ASP A 134 14.96 6.03 -14.54
C ASP A 134 13.71 5.66 -15.36
N PRO A 135 13.77 5.63 -16.70
CA PRO A 135 12.60 5.35 -17.53
C PRO A 135 11.93 4.00 -17.28
N THR A 136 12.71 2.97 -16.91
CA THR A 136 12.19 1.63 -16.62
C THR A 136 11.44 1.64 -15.29
N GLN A 137 12.04 2.24 -14.27
CA GLN A 137 11.39 2.46 -12.97
C GLN A 137 10.13 3.31 -13.12
N LEU A 138 10.19 4.41 -13.87
CA LEU A 138 9.04 5.26 -14.13
C LEU A 138 7.93 4.45 -14.81
N ARG A 139 8.22 3.69 -15.87
CA ARG A 139 7.20 2.86 -16.55
C ARG A 139 6.47 1.91 -15.60
N LEU A 140 7.21 1.31 -14.66
CA LEU A 140 6.67 0.40 -13.66
C LEU A 140 5.73 1.11 -12.69
N VAL A 141 6.18 2.22 -12.13
CA VAL A 141 5.34 3.05 -11.24
C VAL A 141 4.10 3.52 -11.98
N LEU A 142 4.24 4.00 -13.21
CA LEU A 142 3.10 4.44 -14.02
C LEU A 142 2.07 3.35 -14.29
N ALA A 143 2.49 2.09 -14.44
CA ALA A 143 1.54 0.99 -14.60
C ALA A 143 0.69 0.80 -13.33
N HIS A 144 1.30 0.94 -12.15
CA HIS A 144 0.61 0.89 -10.84
C HIS A 144 -0.30 2.11 -10.64
N GLU A 145 0.24 3.32 -10.78
CA GLU A 145 -0.51 4.57 -10.59
C GLU A 145 -1.70 4.72 -11.55
N LEU A 146 -1.57 4.16 -12.76
CA LEU A 146 -2.66 4.15 -13.72
C LEU A 146 -3.81 3.24 -13.26
N VAL A 147 -3.55 2.20 -12.47
CA VAL A 147 -4.59 1.40 -11.81
C VAL A 147 -5.31 2.23 -10.75
N HIS A 148 -4.58 3.02 -9.94
CA HIS A 148 -5.23 3.93 -9.00
C HIS A 148 -6.09 4.99 -9.69
N ALA A 149 -5.62 5.54 -10.82
CA ALA A 149 -6.43 6.43 -11.64
C ALA A 149 -7.70 5.75 -12.17
N LEU A 150 -7.63 4.46 -12.51
CA LEU A 150 -8.79 3.67 -12.90
C LEU A 150 -9.73 3.44 -11.71
N GLN A 151 -9.20 3.05 -10.55
CA GLN A 151 -9.96 2.87 -9.31
C GLN A 151 -10.70 4.15 -8.93
N GLY A 152 -10.04 5.32 -8.98
CA GLY A 152 -10.64 6.62 -8.69
C GLY A 152 -11.79 7.03 -9.63
N GLN A 153 -11.90 6.41 -10.81
CA GLN A 153 -13.03 6.61 -11.72
C GLN A 153 -14.23 5.70 -11.42
N HIS A 154 -14.03 4.62 -10.66
CA HIS A 154 -15.07 3.62 -10.33
C HIS A 154 -15.46 3.60 -8.85
N LEU A 155 -14.60 4.14 -7.97
CA LEU A 155 -14.77 4.09 -6.53
C LEU A 155 -14.65 5.49 -5.91
N PRO A 156 -15.47 5.80 -4.90
CA PRO A 156 -15.27 6.96 -4.06
C PRO A 156 -14.14 6.68 -3.07
N LEU A 157 -12.89 6.68 -3.55
CA LEU A 157 -11.70 6.31 -2.76
C LEU A 157 -11.62 7.07 -1.44
N ASP A 158 -11.90 8.38 -1.48
CA ASP A 158 -11.93 9.23 -0.29
C ASP A 158 -12.94 8.73 0.75
N SER A 159 -14.15 8.36 0.32
CA SER A 159 -15.15 7.85 1.26
C SER A 159 -14.74 6.50 1.87
N ILE A 160 -14.07 5.63 1.10
CA ILE A 160 -13.62 4.34 1.60
C ILE A 160 -12.50 4.51 2.63
N LEU A 161 -11.56 5.41 2.37
CA LEU A 161 -10.40 5.63 3.24
C LEU A 161 -10.76 6.48 4.47
N HIS A 162 -11.67 7.45 4.38
CA HIS A 162 -12.05 8.33 5.50
C HIS A 162 -13.11 7.78 6.45
N ALA A 163 -13.89 6.76 6.04
CA ALA A 163 -15.11 6.38 6.76
C ALA A 163 -14.89 5.42 7.94
N THR A 164 -13.69 5.32 8.52
CA THR A 164 -13.43 4.32 9.57
C THR A 164 -12.52 4.82 10.68
N SER A 165 -13.02 4.76 11.93
CA SER A 165 -12.19 4.87 13.15
C SER A 165 -11.59 3.51 13.56
N ASN A 166 -11.49 2.58 12.62
CA ASN A 166 -11.00 1.23 12.78
C ASN A 166 -9.92 0.98 11.71
N ASN A 167 -8.69 0.88 12.19
CA ASN A 167 -7.49 0.67 11.41
C ASN A 167 -7.44 -0.68 10.69
N ASP A 168 -7.84 -1.77 11.33
CA ASP A 168 -7.85 -3.10 10.70
C ASP A 168 -8.72 -3.12 9.43
N ARG A 169 -9.91 -2.51 9.51
CA ARG A 169 -10.81 -2.37 8.36
C ARG A 169 -10.22 -1.49 7.25
N LEU A 170 -9.52 -0.42 7.63
CA LEU A 170 -8.83 0.43 6.66
C LEU A 170 -7.72 -0.33 5.95
N SER A 171 -6.88 -1.02 6.73
CA SER A 171 -5.76 -1.82 6.22
C SER A 171 -6.24 -2.91 5.27
N ALA A 172 -7.40 -3.52 5.55
CA ALA A 172 -8.05 -4.47 4.65
C ALA A 172 -8.50 -3.85 3.33
N ALA A 173 -9.15 -2.67 3.38
CA ALA A 173 -9.57 -1.95 2.18
C ALA A 173 -8.36 -1.52 1.33
N GLN A 174 -7.28 -1.04 1.96
CA GLN A 174 -6.04 -0.68 1.29
C GLN A 174 -5.38 -1.89 0.62
N ALA A 175 -5.37 -3.04 1.28
CA ALA A 175 -4.85 -4.27 0.67
C ALA A 175 -5.58 -4.66 -0.62
N ILE A 176 -6.89 -4.39 -0.72
CA ILE A 176 -7.61 -4.57 -1.99
C ILE A 176 -7.14 -3.59 -3.06
N LEU A 177 -7.02 -2.31 -2.73
CA LEU A 177 -6.67 -1.26 -3.69
C LEU A 177 -5.22 -1.42 -4.19
N GLU A 178 -4.26 -1.53 -3.26
CA GLU A 178 -2.84 -1.72 -3.55
C GLU A 178 -2.57 -3.10 -4.15
N GLY A 179 -3.26 -4.13 -3.66
CA GLY A 179 -3.14 -5.48 -4.18
C GLY A 179 -3.56 -5.58 -5.64
N GLN A 180 -4.64 -4.91 -6.03
CA GLN A 180 -5.10 -4.89 -7.43
C GLN A 180 -4.10 -4.15 -8.30
N ALA A 181 -3.59 -3.00 -7.85
CA ALA A 181 -2.60 -2.21 -8.57
C ALA A 181 -1.26 -2.97 -8.75
N THR A 182 -0.83 -3.66 -7.69
CA THR A 182 0.36 -4.52 -7.71
C THR A 182 0.17 -5.69 -8.68
N LEU A 183 -0.91 -6.46 -8.55
CA LEU A 183 -1.17 -7.61 -9.42
C LEU A 183 -1.29 -7.19 -10.89
N ALA A 184 -2.04 -6.13 -11.17
CA ALA A 184 -2.24 -5.65 -12.54
C ALA A 184 -0.93 -5.09 -13.14
N SER A 185 -0.14 -4.34 -12.37
CA SER A 185 1.14 -3.80 -12.86
C SER A 185 2.14 -4.89 -13.22
N ILE A 186 2.19 -5.98 -12.44
CA ILE A 186 2.99 -7.18 -12.76
C ILE A 186 2.57 -7.75 -14.12
N GLU A 187 1.28 -7.97 -14.33
CA GLU A 187 0.76 -8.54 -15.59
C GLU A 187 0.98 -7.63 -16.79
N VAL A 188 0.94 -6.31 -16.60
CA VAL A 188 1.23 -5.34 -17.67
C VAL A 188 2.72 -5.37 -18.06
N LEU A 189 3.62 -5.54 -17.10
CA LEU A 189 5.07 -5.53 -17.34
C LEU A 189 5.64 -6.88 -17.75
N ALA A 190 5.03 -7.97 -17.30
CA ALA A 190 5.38 -9.35 -17.62
C ALA A 190 4.17 -10.07 -18.25
N PRO A 191 3.81 -9.75 -19.51
CA PRO A 191 2.60 -10.27 -20.15
C PRO A 191 2.67 -11.75 -20.54
N GLU A 192 3.73 -12.46 -20.14
CA GLU A 192 3.84 -13.90 -20.31
C GLU A 192 2.64 -14.57 -19.64
N GLN A 193 1.86 -15.33 -20.43
CA GLN A 193 0.52 -15.76 -20.04
C GLN A 193 0.55 -16.58 -18.75
N GLY A 194 0.16 -15.95 -17.64
CA GLY A 194 -0.09 -16.62 -16.37
C GLY A 194 1.09 -16.70 -15.40
N VAL A 195 2.15 -15.89 -15.54
CA VAL A 195 3.24 -15.87 -14.55
C VAL A 195 2.72 -15.61 -13.13
N THR A 196 1.72 -14.74 -12.98
CA THR A 196 1.04 -14.42 -11.72
C THR A 196 0.17 -15.55 -11.17
N ARG A 197 -0.08 -16.62 -11.94
CA ARG A 197 -0.81 -17.83 -11.50
C ARG A 197 0.10 -18.87 -10.85
N SER A 198 1.42 -18.80 -11.06
CA SER A 198 2.38 -19.74 -10.47
C SER A 198 2.64 -19.37 -9.00
N PRO A 199 2.49 -20.30 -8.04
CA PRO A 199 2.89 -20.08 -6.66
C PRO A 199 4.39 -19.74 -6.51
N GLU A 200 5.24 -20.36 -7.33
CA GLU A 200 6.70 -20.16 -7.34
C GLU A 200 7.07 -18.71 -7.69
N PHE A 201 6.34 -18.10 -8.64
CA PHE A 201 6.50 -16.69 -8.95
C PHE A 201 6.30 -15.80 -7.72
N TRP A 202 5.28 -16.05 -6.90
CA TRP A 202 5.00 -15.22 -5.72
C TRP A 202 6.03 -15.43 -4.60
N GLN A 203 6.57 -16.63 -4.48
CA GLN A 203 7.69 -16.88 -3.57
C GLN A 203 8.92 -16.08 -4.00
N LEU A 204 9.30 -16.16 -5.28
CA LEU A 204 10.43 -15.40 -5.82
C LEU A 204 10.20 -13.90 -5.72
N TYR A 205 8.99 -13.45 -6.03
CA TYR A 205 8.57 -12.07 -5.90
C TYR A 205 8.80 -11.58 -4.46
N ARG A 206 8.26 -12.29 -3.46
CA ARG A 206 8.45 -11.94 -2.04
C ARG A 206 9.92 -11.89 -1.63
N ASP A 207 10.76 -12.80 -2.11
CA ASP A 207 12.19 -12.82 -1.78
C ASP A 207 12.95 -11.65 -2.44
N GLN A 208 12.59 -11.30 -3.67
CA GLN A 208 13.11 -10.12 -4.36
C GLN A 208 12.73 -8.84 -3.62
N ILE A 209 11.48 -8.73 -3.19
CA ILE A 209 10.94 -7.61 -2.41
C ILE A 209 11.75 -7.42 -1.12
N ARG A 210 11.95 -8.50 -0.37
CA ARG A 210 12.75 -8.50 0.86
C ARG A 210 14.20 -8.07 0.59
N THR A 211 14.79 -8.52 -0.52
CA THR A 211 16.16 -8.15 -0.90
C THR A 211 16.25 -6.65 -1.20
N GLN A 212 15.30 -6.10 -1.96
CA GLN A 212 15.25 -4.67 -2.27
C GLN A 212 15.05 -3.82 -1.01
N GLN A 213 14.14 -4.21 -0.12
CA GLN A 213 13.91 -3.55 1.15
C GLN A 213 15.15 -3.49 2.05
N ARG A 214 15.95 -4.56 2.08
CA ARG A 214 17.21 -4.58 2.83
C ARG A 214 18.26 -3.63 2.23
N ALA A 215 18.14 -3.30 0.95
CA ALA A 215 19.02 -2.35 0.26
C ALA A 215 18.57 -0.89 0.41
N MET A 216 17.38 -0.63 0.97
CA MET A 216 16.82 0.70 1.23
C MET A 216 17.18 1.15 2.66
N PRO A 217 18.11 2.10 2.86
CA PRO A 217 18.62 2.44 4.19
C PRO A 217 17.57 2.91 5.22
N VAL A 218 16.60 3.73 4.80
CA VAL A 218 15.54 4.25 5.69
C VAL A 218 14.53 3.14 5.97
N PHE A 219 14.08 2.41 4.95
CA PHE A 219 13.19 1.27 5.16
C PHE A 219 13.79 0.19 6.06
N ALA A 220 15.05 -0.19 5.83
CA ALA A 220 15.72 -1.26 6.57
C ALA A 220 15.84 -0.97 8.07
N ARG A 221 16.00 0.31 8.45
CA ARG A 221 16.07 0.75 9.85
C ARG A 221 14.72 1.04 10.50
N ALA A 222 13.64 1.12 9.71
CA ALA A 222 12.33 1.45 10.24
C ALA A 222 11.81 0.32 11.17
N PRO A 223 11.04 0.65 12.23
CA PRO A 223 10.46 -0.35 13.12
C PRO A 223 9.58 -1.36 12.38
N LEU A 224 9.46 -2.58 12.91
CA LEU A 224 8.74 -3.67 12.25
C LEU A 224 7.28 -3.32 11.93
N ILE A 225 6.61 -2.56 12.81
CA ILE A 225 5.24 -2.08 12.60
C ILE A 225 5.13 -1.18 11.37
N VAL A 226 6.07 -0.25 11.19
CA VAL A 226 6.10 0.66 10.03
C VAL A 226 6.36 -0.12 8.75
N ARG A 227 7.38 -1.00 8.75
CA ARG A 227 7.70 -1.85 7.59
C ARG A 227 6.54 -2.76 7.20
N ARG A 228 5.86 -3.38 8.17
CA ARG A 228 4.71 -4.26 7.91
C ARG A 228 3.57 -3.45 7.31
N ALA A 229 3.23 -2.32 7.90
CA ALA A 229 2.12 -1.51 7.44
C ALA A 229 2.35 -0.98 6.01
N LEU A 230 3.59 -0.65 5.64
CA LEU A 230 3.95 -0.26 4.28
C LEU A 230 3.83 -1.38 3.25
N ILE A 231 4.09 -2.63 3.63
CA ILE A 231 4.26 -3.74 2.66
C ILE A 231 3.05 -4.66 2.61
N PHE A 232 2.29 -4.75 3.71
CA PHE A 232 1.13 -5.59 3.82
C PHE A 232 0.13 -5.39 2.66
N PRO A 233 -0.26 -4.14 2.30
CA PRO A 233 -1.24 -3.93 1.22
C PRO A 233 -0.76 -4.43 -0.15
N TYR A 234 0.54 -4.38 -0.41
CA TYR A 234 1.12 -4.78 -1.70
C TYR A 234 1.26 -6.30 -1.82
N LEU A 235 1.79 -6.97 -0.79
CA LEU A 235 2.05 -8.41 -0.87
C LEU A 235 0.81 -9.24 -0.57
N GLU A 236 0.24 -9.07 0.62
CA GLU A 236 -0.90 -9.88 1.05
C GLU A 236 -2.15 -9.50 0.24
N GLY A 237 -2.29 -8.20 -0.07
CA GLY A 237 -3.33 -7.72 -0.95
C GLY A 237 -3.26 -8.30 -2.37
N ALA A 238 -2.07 -8.37 -2.97
CA ALA A 238 -1.93 -8.94 -4.31
C ALA A 238 -2.17 -10.46 -4.33
N GLU A 239 -1.76 -11.17 -3.29
CA GLU A 239 -2.10 -12.59 -3.12
C GLU A 239 -3.60 -12.81 -2.95
N PHE A 240 -4.30 -11.97 -2.17
CA PHE A 240 -5.75 -11.98 -2.08
C PHE A 240 -6.41 -11.69 -3.43
N MET A 241 -5.92 -10.69 -4.18
CA MET A 241 -6.46 -10.35 -5.50
C MET A 241 -6.23 -11.44 -6.54
N ARG A 242 -5.10 -12.16 -6.46
CA ARG A 242 -4.85 -13.36 -7.27
C ARG A 242 -5.89 -14.44 -6.94
N TRP A 243 -6.04 -14.78 -5.66
CA TRP A 243 -7.03 -15.74 -5.21
C TRP A 243 -8.44 -15.34 -5.67
N TRP A 244 -8.80 -14.07 -5.54
CA TRP A 244 -10.08 -13.54 -5.97
C TRP A 244 -10.33 -13.81 -7.45
N ARG A 245 -9.36 -13.54 -8.32
CA ARG A 245 -9.48 -13.76 -9.77
C ARG A 245 -9.60 -15.23 -10.14
N GLU A 246 -8.96 -16.12 -9.40
CA GLU A 246 -9.11 -17.57 -9.61
C GLU A 246 -10.51 -18.05 -9.23
N GLN A 247 -11.07 -17.53 -8.14
CA GLN A 247 -12.40 -17.95 -7.66
C GLN A 247 -13.55 -17.22 -8.34
N ARG A 248 -13.35 -15.97 -8.79
CA ARG A 248 -14.39 -15.05 -9.29
C ARG A 248 -13.88 -14.19 -10.46
N PRO A 249 -13.54 -14.80 -11.61
CA PRO A 249 -12.81 -14.15 -12.71
C PRO A 249 -13.49 -12.92 -13.31
N ASP A 250 -14.83 -12.86 -13.30
CA ASP A 250 -15.60 -11.78 -13.92
C ASP A 250 -16.01 -10.69 -12.92
N SER A 251 -15.25 -10.52 -11.84
CA SER A 251 -15.62 -9.57 -10.78
C SER A 251 -14.44 -8.97 -10.03
N VAL A 252 -14.70 -7.88 -9.32
CA VAL A 252 -13.77 -7.19 -8.41
C VAL A 252 -14.36 -7.12 -6.99
N PRO A 253 -13.53 -7.21 -5.93
CA PRO A 253 -13.97 -7.22 -4.54
C PRO A 253 -14.29 -5.81 -4.03
N PHE A 254 -15.18 -5.09 -4.72
CA PHE A 254 -15.58 -3.73 -4.39
C PHE A 254 -16.94 -3.67 -3.69
N GLY A 255 -17.21 -2.55 -3.02
CA GLY A 255 -18.48 -2.31 -2.32
C GLY A 255 -18.68 -3.33 -1.19
N PRO A 256 -19.86 -3.95 -1.07
CA PRO A 256 -20.15 -4.96 -0.05
C PRO A 256 -19.24 -6.20 -0.09
N ARG A 257 -18.46 -6.37 -1.16
CA ARG A 257 -17.52 -7.49 -1.31
C ARG A 257 -16.12 -7.17 -0.79
N MET A 258 -15.83 -5.94 -0.39
CA MET A 258 -14.54 -5.65 0.24
C MET A 258 -14.38 -6.44 1.55
N PRO A 259 -13.22 -7.06 1.79
CA PRO A 259 -12.88 -7.61 3.09
C PRO A 259 -12.98 -6.55 4.19
N LEU A 260 -13.38 -6.99 5.37
CA LEU A 260 -13.64 -6.16 6.54
C LEU A 260 -12.47 -6.16 7.53
N SER A 261 -11.51 -7.08 7.39
CA SER A 261 -10.38 -7.24 8.29
C SER A 261 -9.10 -7.70 7.58
N THR A 262 -7.95 -7.44 8.19
CA THR A 262 -6.67 -7.97 7.70
C THR A 262 -6.59 -9.49 7.82
N GLU A 263 -7.37 -10.12 8.72
CA GLU A 263 -7.50 -11.58 8.76
C GLU A 263 -8.11 -12.13 7.46
N GLN A 264 -9.16 -11.51 6.94
CA GLN A 264 -9.78 -11.93 5.69
C GLN A 264 -8.85 -11.78 4.49
N ILE A 265 -7.93 -10.80 4.52
CA ILE A 265 -6.87 -10.66 3.52
C ILE A 265 -5.85 -11.79 3.63
N LEU A 266 -5.42 -12.12 4.86
CA LEU A 266 -4.42 -13.16 5.13
C LEU A 266 -4.95 -14.58 4.89
N HIS A 267 -6.25 -14.80 5.07
CA HIS A 267 -6.92 -16.10 5.00
C HIS A 267 -8.16 -16.01 4.10
N PRO A 268 -7.99 -16.03 2.77
CA PRO A 268 -9.11 -15.87 1.84
C PRO A 268 -10.22 -16.93 1.99
N GLU A 269 -9.89 -18.12 2.52
CA GLU A 269 -10.87 -19.15 2.84
C GLU A 269 -11.82 -18.76 3.98
N ARG A 270 -11.38 -17.90 4.92
CA ARG A 270 -12.23 -17.33 5.97
C ARG A 270 -13.16 -16.27 5.40
N TYR A 271 -12.65 -15.39 4.55
CA TYR A 271 -13.48 -14.47 3.77
C TYR A 271 -14.56 -15.22 2.98
N GLN A 272 -14.19 -16.32 2.31
CA GLN A 272 -15.14 -17.14 1.54
C GLN A 272 -16.25 -17.75 2.40
N ARG A 273 -15.97 -18.06 3.66
CA ARG A 273 -16.94 -18.57 4.64
C ARG A 273 -17.79 -17.48 5.28
N GLY A 274 -17.51 -16.20 5.02
CA GLY A 274 -18.18 -15.09 5.68
C GLY A 274 -17.77 -14.90 7.14
N ASP A 275 -16.53 -15.23 7.49
CA ASP A 275 -15.95 -15.00 8.81
C ASP A 275 -15.71 -13.49 9.02
N GLU A 276 -16.73 -12.78 9.50
CA GLU A 276 -16.68 -11.33 9.74
C GLU A 276 -16.05 -11.02 11.12
N PRO A 277 -15.26 -9.93 11.25
CA PRO A 277 -14.68 -9.56 12.53
C PRO A 277 -15.76 -9.20 13.55
N LEU A 278 -15.62 -9.71 14.77
CA LEU A 278 -16.45 -9.38 15.93
C LEU A 278 -16.19 -7.94 16.36
N ALA A 279 -17.28 -7.19 16.55
CA ALA A 279 -17.20 -5.83 17.07
C ALA A 279 -16.90 -5.82 18.57
N VAL A 280 -15.68 -5.42 18.94
CA VAL A 280 -15.28 -5.19 20.33
C VAL A 280 -15.47 -3.70 20.67
N THR A 281 -16.42 -3.41 21.57
CA THR A 281 -16.76 -2.04 21.96
C THR A 281 -16.30 -1.74 23.38
N LEU A 282 -15.63 -0.60 23.57
CA LEU A 282 -15.29 -0.08 24.89
C LEU A 282 -16.30 1.04 25.26
N PRO A 283 -16.72 1.18 26.53
CA PRO A 283 -17.62 2.27 26.95
C PRO A 283 -17.00 3.65 26.64
N PRO A 284 -17.76 4.65 26.16
CA PRO A 284 -17.22 5.96 25.84
C PRO A 284 -16.48 6.58 27.02
N ASP A 285 -15.28 7.10 26.79
CA ASP A 285 -14.47 7.74 27.82
C ASP A 285 -13.81 9.01 27.27
N PRO A 286 -14.17 10.21 27.79
CA PRO A 286 -13.58 11.47 27.32
C PRO A 286 -12.11 11.63 27.70
N ALA A 287 -11.59 10.83 28.63
CA ALA A 287 -10.18 10.81 29.00
C ALA A 287 -9.33 9.99 28.01
N ALA A 288 -9.95 9.24 27.11
CA ALA A 288 -9.22 8.47 26.10
C ALA A 288 -8.46 9.41 25.15
N LEU A 289 -7.14 9.25 25.09
CA LEU A 289 -6.30 9.92 24.11
C LEU A 289 -6.55 9.33 22.71
N HIS A 290 -6.54 8.01 22.62
CA HIS A 290 -6.65 7.28 21.35
C HIS A 290 -7.24 5.89 21.55
N GLU A 291 -8.01 5.45 20.56
CA GLU A 291 -8.65 4.14 20.54
C GLU A 291 -8.64 3.62 19.11
N ASP A 292 -8.23 2.37 18.87
CA ASP A 292 -8.21 1.77 17.52
C ASP A 292 -8.28 0.24 17.60
N VAL A 293 -8.20 -0.42 16.45
CA VAL A 293 -8.16 -1.88 16.28
C VAL A 293 -6.81 -2.24 15.65
N LEU A 294 -6.08 -3.20 16.23
CA LEU A 294 -4.83 -3.68 15.66
C LEU A 294 -5.08 -4.58 14.43
N GLY A 295 -6.05 -5.48 14.54
CA GLY A 295 -6.26 -6.51 13.52
C GLY A 295 -5.21 -7.62 13.58
N GLU A 296 -5.43 -8.68 12.79
CA GLU A 296 -4.50 -9.82 12.79
C GLU A 296 -3.10 -9.41 12.30
N SER A 297 -2.99 -8.50 11.31
CA SER A 297 -1.70 -8.09 10.77
C SER A 297 -0.79 -7.42 11.82
N GLU A 298 -1.31 -6.48 12.61
CA GLU A 298 -0.51 -5.80 13.64
C GLU A 298 -0.34 -6.66 14.89
N ILE A 299 -1.30 -7.52 15.25
CA ILE A 299 -1.11 -8.49 16.32
C ILE A 299 0.04 -9.45 16.00
N ARG A 300 0.18 -9.88 14.74
CA ARG A 300 1.34 -10.68 14.32
C ARG A 300 2.65 -9.92 14.48
N VAL A 301 2.67 -8.61 14.22
CA VAL A 301 3.84 -7.76 14.47
C VAL A 301 4.14 -7.68 15.96
N LEU A 302 3.13 -7.45 16.80
CA LEU A 302 3.29 -7.39 18.25
C LEU A 302 3.86 -8.70 18.79
N LEU A 303 3.33 -9.86 18.38
CA LEU A 303 3.84 -11.17 18.78
C LEU A 303 5.28 -11.39 18.32
N ALA A 304 5.62 -10.99 17.08
CA ALA A 304 7.00 -11.08 16.57
C ALA A 304 7.96 -10.19 17.38
N ASN A 305 7.54 -8.97 17.69
CA ASN A 305 8.32 -8.00 18.47
C ASN A 305 8.58 -8.49 19.90
N LEU A 306 7.53 -8.98 20.59
CA LEU A 306 7.64 -9.57 21.93
C LEU A 306 8.52 -10.83 21.96
N ALA A 307 8.59 -11.56 20.84
CA ALA A 307 9.48 -12.71 20.68
C ALA A 307 10.91 -12.33 20.24
N GLY A 308 11.24 -11.02 20.15
CA GLY A 308 12.56 -10.53 19.72
C GLY A 308 12.89 -10.82 18.25
N ARG A 309 11.88 -10.97 17.39
CA ARG A 309 12.06 -11.29 15.96
C ARG A 309 12.14 -10.02 15.13
N SER A 310 13.01 -10.04 14.13
CA SER A 310 13.15 -8.97 13.15
C SER A 310 12.18 -9.09 11.96
N GLU A 311 11.40 -10.17 11.88
CA GLU A 311 10.44 -10.44 10.81
C GLU A 311 9.18 -11.12 11.37
N VAL A 312 8.04 -10.92 10.71
CA VAL A 312 6.80 -11.65 11.00
C VAL A 312 6.86 -13.00 10.30
N ASN A 313 6.75 -14.09 11.06
CA ASN A 313 6.82 -15.46 10.53
C ASN A 313 5.43 -16.09 10.43
N GLY A 314 5.15 -16.68 9.27
CA GLY A 314 4.06 -17.63 9.05
C GLY A 314 2.70 -17.00 8.76
N ASN A 315 1.94 -17.69 7.92
CA ASN A 315 0.54 -17.38 7.57
C ASN A 315 -0.44 -18.33 8.27
N LEU A 316 -0.04 -18.97 9.38
CA LEU A 316 -0.96 -19.79 10.16
C LEU A 316 -1.95 -18.90 10.88
N ALA A 317 -3.25 -19.07 10.63
CA ALA A 317 -4.31 -18.30 11.27
C ALA A 317 -4.13 -18.25 12.79
N LEU A 318 -4.17 -17.04 13.35
CA LEU A 318 -4.09 -16.88 14.81
C LEU A 318 -5.41 -17.27 15.48
N GLY A 319 -6.50 -17.32 14.71
CA GLY A 319 -7.85 -17.38 15.27
C GLY A 319 -8.26 -16.05 15.88
N TRP A 320 -7.72 -14.94 15.35
CA TRP A 320 -8.16 -13.61 15.72
C TRP A 320 -9.63 -13.44 15.32
N GLY A 321 -10.49 -12.99 16.23
CA GLY A 321 -11.90 -12.74 15.93
C GLY A 321 -12.28 -11.28 16.01
N GLY A 322 -11.40 -10.39 16.47
CA GLY A 322 -11.72 -8.99 16.78
C GLY A 322 -10.94 -8.51 18.00
N ASP A 323 -10.49 -7.26 17.98
CA ASP A 323 -9.82 -6.60 19.10
C ASP A 323 -10.18 -5.12 19.20
N ARG A 324 -9.85 -4.50 20.34
CA ARG A 324 -9.89 -3.05 20.53
C ARG A 324 -8.89 -2.67 21.61
N TYR A 325 -8.14 -1.60 21.39
CA TYR A 325 -7.30 -1.01 22.42
C TYR A 325 -7.65 0.46 22.63
N ARG A 326 -7.36 0.96 23.83
CA ARG A 326 -7.48 2.37 24.22
C ARG A 326 -6.26 2.78 25.02
N VAL A 327 -5.75 3.97 24.76
CA VAL A 327 -4.68 4.62 25.53
C VAL A 327 -5.16 5.93 26.11
N TYR A 328 -4.56 6.30 27.24
CA TYR A 328 -4.91 7.43 28.09
C TYR A 328 -3.67 8.29 28.31
#